data_AF-A0A5A8CBT6-F1
#
_entry.id   AF-A0A5A8CBT6-F1
#
_cell.length_a   1.000
_cell.length_b   1.000
_cell.length_c   1.000
_cell.angle_alpha   90.00
_cell.angle_beta   90.00
_cell.angle_gamma   90.00
#
_symmetry.space_group_name_H-M   'P 1'
#
loop_
_entity.id
_entity.type
_entity.pdbx_description
1 polymer ?
#
loop_
_entity_poly.entity_id
_entity_poly.type
_entity_poly.pdbx_seq_one_letter_code
_entity_poly.pdbx_strand_id
1 'polypeptide(L)'
;MAAAARRAGARGKSTMTPERQLQIKIGVLKRTSKDLTAYQKEVETERARLDKLVTSGADESDQTHQHAVIEEAASMIPDTLGRIEAAASDLEAFLDAHRTDEGIAGSAALKEATELIHALRDDLEEEEGEDAGDGADEMED
;
A
#
# COMPACT_ATOMS: atom_id res chain seq x y z
N MET A 1 6.91 58.35 -22.92
CA MET A 1 6.29 57.55 -24.01
C MET A 1 6.65 56.08 -23.78
N ALA A 2 5.63 55.24 -23.79
CA ALA A 2 5.64 53.83 -23.41
C ALA A 2 6.24 52.90 -24.47
N ALA A 3 6.72 51.72 -24.04
CA ALA A 3 6.25 50.40 -24.50
C ALA A 3 7.19 49.29 -23.97
N ALA A 4 6.93 48.77 -22.78
CA ALA A 4 7.47 47.50 -22.32
C ALA A 4 6.50 46.38 -22.78
N ALA A 5 6.87 45.67 -23.84
CA ALA A 5 6.10 44.53 -24.33
C ALA A 5 6.19 43.36 -23.35
N ARG A 6 5.10 43.12 -22.61
CA ARG A 6 4.88 41.90 -21.85
C ARG A 6 4.54 40.79 -22.85
N ARG A 7 5.47 39.86 -23.14
CA ARG A 7 5.09 38.56 -23.72
C ARG A 7 4.64 37.65 -22.58
N ALA A 8 3.34 37.63 -22.36
CA ALA A 8 2.67 36.60 -21.58
C ALA A 8 2.98 35.24 -22.24
N GLY A 9 3.77 34.40 -21.57
CA GLY A 9 3.83 32.99 -21.89
C GLY A 9 2.48 32.38 -21.56
N ALA A 10 1.63 32.20 -22.57
CA ALA A 10 0.46 31.36 -22.46
C ALA A 10 0.94 29.94 -22.17
N ARG A 11 0.97 29.55 -20.89
CA ARG A 11 1.15 28.16 -20.49
C ARG A 11 -0.13 27.46 -20.94
N GLY A 12 -0.08 26.88 -22.15
CA GLY A 12 -1.14 26.03 -22.65
C GLY A 12 -1.48 25.02 -21.56
N LYS A 13 -2.77 24.80 -21.32
CA LYS A 13 -3.25 23.78 -20.39
C LYS A 13 -2.67 22.46 -20.88
N SER A 14 -1.57 21.99 -20.27
CA SER A 14 -0.94 20.73 -20.65
C SER A 14 -1.92 19.64 -20.27
N THR A 15 -2.68 19.15 -21.24
CA THR A 15 -3.52 17.97 -21.07
C THR A 15 -2.62 16.82 -20.67
N MET A 16 -3.03 16.11 -19.64
CA MET A 16 -2.26 15.02 -19.02
C MET A 16 -2.23 13.82 -19.99
N THR A 17 -1.06 13.39 -20.46
CA THR A 17 -0.96 12.25 -21.39
C THR A 17 -1.25 10.93 -20.70
N PRO A 18 -1.84 9.93 -21.38
CA PRO A 18 -2.12 8.62 -20.80
C PRO A 18 -0.88 7.96 -20.17
N GLU A 19 0.30 8.07 -20.77
CA GLU A 19 1.55 7.52 -20.23
C GLU A 19 1.93 8.18 -18.91
N ARG A 20 1.74 9.49 -18.82
CA ARG A 20 2.01 10.22 -17.59
C ARG A 20 0.98 9.86 -16.53
N GLN A 21 -0.29 9.65 -16.88
CA GLN A 21 -1.34 9.20 -15.95
C GLN A 21 -1.02 7.82 -15.39
N LEU A 22 -0.61 6.89 -16.24
CA LEU A 22 -0.16 5.55 -15.85
C LEU A 22 0.95 5.61 -14.81
N GLN A 23 1.99 6.41 -15.06
CA GLN A 23 3.11 6.60 -14.14
C GLN A 23 2.68 7.18 -12.78
N ILE A 24 1.67 8.05 -12.76
CA ILE A 24 1.12 8.57 -11.50
C ILE A 24 0.40 7.47 -10.73
N LYS A 25 -0.46 6.68 -11.39
CA LYS A 25 -1.21 5.59 -10.76
C LYS A 25 -0.29 4.51 -10.19
N ILE A 26 0.72 4.08 -10.96
CA ILE A 26 1.81 3.19 -10.48
C ILE A 26 2.46 3.80 -9.23
N GLY A 27 2.81 5.09 -9.29
CA GLY A 27 3.46 5.77 -8.17
C GLY A 27 2.58 5.87 -6.91
N VAL A 28 1.27 6.04 -7.06
CA VAL A 28 0.32 6.02 -5.94
C VAL A 28 0.34 4.65 -5.28
N LEU A 29 0.09 3.60 -6.06
CA LEU A 29 0.03 2.22 -5.57
C LEU A 29 1.34 1.85 -4.83
N LYS A 30 2.50 2.11 -5.44
CA LYS A 30 3.81 1.84 -4.82
C LYS A 30 4.05 2.55 -3.49
N ARG A 31 3.56 3.79 -3.33
CA ARG A 31 3.75 4.52 -2.08
C ARG A 31 2.85 3.95 -1.00
N THR A 32 1.59 3.70 -1.32
CA THR A 32 0.64 3.15 -0.34
C THR A 32 1.04 1.73 0.08
N SER A 33 1.55 0.90 -0.83
CA SER A 33 2.12 -0.42 -0.46
C SER A 33 3.32 -0.29 0.47
N LYS A 34 4.20 0.71 0.28
CA LYS A 34 5.31 0.96 1.21
C LYS A 34 4.86 1.44 2.58
N ASP A 35 3.78 2.23 2.63
CA ASP A 35 3.18 2.66 3.89
C ASP A 35 2.68 1.43 4.67
N LEU A 36 2.00 0.49 4.00
CA LEU A 36 1.57 -0.78 4.61
C LEU A 36 2.75 -1.57 5.19
N THR A 37 3.81 -1.79 4.39
CA THR A 37 5.00 -2.52 4.86
C THR A 37 5.63 -1.85 6.08
N ALA A 38 5.63 -0.52 6.14
CA ALA A 38 6.17 0.20 7.30
C ALA A 38 5.33 -0.05 8.56
N TYR A 39 3.99 -0.02 8.45
CA TYR A 39 3.09 -0.30 9.56
C TYR A 39 3.16 -1.76 10.03
N GLN A 40 3.18 -2.73 9.10
CA GLN A 40 3.36 -4.15 9.43
C GLN A 40 4.66 -4.39 10.22
N LYS A 41 5.76 -3.79 9.77
CA LYS A 41 7.05 -3.90 10.46
C LYS A 41 7.05 -3.27 11.86
N GLU A 42 6.30 -2.18 12.05
CA GLU A 42 6.11 -1.58 13.36
C GLU A 42 5.37 -2.53 14.31
N VAL A 43 4.28 -3.13 13.83
CA VAL A 43 3.53 -4.16 14.57
C VAL A 43 4.41 -5.34 14.94
N GLU A 44 5.21 -5.87 14.00
CA GLU A 44 6.18 -6.95 14.28
C GLU A 44 7.19 -6.55 15.36
N THR A 45 7.70 -5.31 15.31
CA THR A 45 8.66 -4.80 16.28
C THR A 45 8.06 -4.73 17.68
N GLU A 46 6.82 -4.26 17.79
CA GLU A 46 6.11 -4.15 19.06
C GLU A 46 5.66 -5.52 19.61
N ARG A 47 5.28 -6.47 18.73
CA ARG A 47 5.05 -7.89 19.11
C ARG A 47 6.32 -8.53 19.67
N ALA A 48 7.46 -8.35 18.99
CA ALA A 48 8.74 -8.86 19.48
C ALA A 48 9.19 -8.22 20.81
N ARG A 49 8.68 -7.03 21.15
CA ARG A 49 8.89 -6.42 22.47
C ARG A 49 7.99 -7.05 23.53
N LEU A 50 6.73 -7.32 23.21
CA LEU A 50 5.82 -8.05 24.09
C LEU A 50 6.41 -9.43 24.45
N ASP A 51 6.92 -10.18 23.46
CA ASP A 51 7.57 -11.48 23.71
C ASP A 51 8.74 -11.37 24.69
N LYS A 52 9.51 -10.28 24.61
CA LYS A 52 10.61 -10.00 25.55
C LYS A 52 10.09 -9.67 26.95
N LEU A 53 9.02 -8.88 27.07
CA LEU A 53 8.39 -8.58 28.35
C LEU A 53 7.90 -9.87 29.02
N VAL A 54 7.19 -10.73 28.27
CA VAL A 54 6.70 -12.03 28.75
C VAL A 54 7.86 -12.92 29.20
N THR A 55 8.88 -13.08 28.37
CA THR A 55 10.04 -13.94 28.69
C THR A 55 10.90 -13.41 29.83
N SER A 56 10.91 -12.09 30.07
CA SER A 56 11.57 -11.47 31.23
C SER A 56 10.75 -11.53 32.52
N GLY A 57 9.49 -12.00 32.47
CA GLY A 57 8.60 -12.05 33.61
C GLY A 57 8.10 -10.66 34.06
N ALA A 58 7.90 -9.74 33.11
CA ALA A 58 7.28 -8.45 33.38
C ALA A 58 5.84 -8.64 33.92
N ASP A 59 5.34 -7.66 34.67
CA ASP A 59 4.01 -7.76 35.27
C ASP A 59 2.88 -7.57 34.24
N GLU A 60 1.65 -7.87 34.65
CA GLU A 60 0.47 -7.75 33.79
C GLU A 60 0.21 -6.32 33.32
N SER A 61 0.60 -5.30 34.10
CA SER A 61 0.40 -3.91 33.73
C SER A 61 1.28 -3.54 32.54
N ASP A 62 2.55 -3.95 32.58
CA ASP A 62 3.51 -3.73 31.49
C ASP A 62 3.08 -4.46 30.22
N GLN A 63 2.63 -5.72 30.35
CA GLN A 63 2.14 -6.50 29.21
C GLN A 63 0.86 -5.88 28.61
N THR A 64 -0.10 -5.48 29.44
CA THR A 64 -1.35 -4.82 29.00
C THR A 64 -1.06 -3.50 28.28
N HIS A 65 -0.11 -2.70 28.79
CA HIS A 65 0.31 -1.48 28.13
C HIS A 65 0.91 -1.77 26.76
N GLN A 66 1.79 -2.79 26.66
CA GLN A 66 2.39 -3.16 25.38
C GLN A 66 1.36 -3.68 24.37
N HIS A 67 0.31 -4.39 24.81
CA HIS A 67 -0.82 -4.74 23.94
C HIS A 67 -1.51 -3.52 23.35
N ALA A 68 -1.78 -2.49 24.15
CA ALA A 68 -2.36 -1.24 23.65
C ALA A 68 -1.45 -0.53 22.63
N VAL A 69 -0.14 -0.58 22.81
CA VAL A 69 0.84 -0.05 21.84
C VAL A 69 0.78 -0.83 20.51
N ILE A 70 0.64 -2.15 20.57
CA ILE A 70 0.48 -2.99 19.36
C ILE A 70 -0.83 -2.64 18.63
N GLU A 71 -1.93 -2.45 19.35
CA GLU A 71 -3.21 -2.03 18.76
C GLU A 71 -3.10 -0.65 18.08
N GLU A 72 -2.42 0.31 18.71
CA GLU A 72 -2.19 1.64 18.12
C GLU A 72 -1.35 1.54 16.84
N ALA A 73 -0.26 0.76 16.86
CA ALA A 73 0.57 0.51 15.69
C ALA A 73 -0.21 -0.16 14.55
N ALA A 74 -1.12 -1.08 14.87
CA ALA A 74 -1.94 -1.80 13.88
C ALA A 74 -3.13 -0.97 13.35
N SER A 75 -3.52 0.10 14.04
CA SER A 75 -4.76 0.85 13.76
C SER A 75 -4.86 1.41 12.33
N MET A 76 -3.72 1.69 11.69
CA MET A 76 -3.66 2.26 10.33
C MET A 76 -3.66 1.22 9.21
N ILE A 77 -3.43 -0.05 9.53
CA ILE A 77 -3.32 -1.13 8.54
C ILE A 77 -4.63 -1.29 7.73
N PRO A 78 -5.83 -1.32 8.34
CA PRO A 78 -7.08 -1.51 7.60
C PRO A 78 -7.37 -0.39 6.59
N ASP A 79 -7.18 0.88 6.97
CA ASP A 79 -7.34 2.02 6.04
C ASP A 79 -6.33 1.92 4.89
N THR A 80 -5.09 1.56 5.20
CA THR A 80 -4.03 1.48 4.19
C THR A 80 -4.31 0.37 3.19
N LEU A 81 -4.80 -0.80 3.64
CA LEU A 81 -5.26 -1.88 2.76
C LEU A 81 -6.39 -1.42 1.84
N GLY A 82 -7.43 -0.78 2.37
CA GLY A 82 -8.52 -0.25 1.53
C GLY A 82 -8.04 0.79 0.50
N ARG A 83 -7.02 1.58 0.83
CA ARG A 83 -6.39 2.52 -0.10
C ARG A 83 -5.55 1.82 -1.18
N ILE A 84 -4.91 0.70 -0.84
CA ILE A 84 -4.19 -0.15 -1.81
C ILE A 84 -5.18 -0.77 -2.79
N GLU A 85 -6.27 -1.36 -2.30
CA GLU A 85 -7.34 -1.93 -3.13
C GLU A 85 -7.92 -0.89 -4.09
N ALA A 86 -8.24 0.30 -3.58
CA ALA A 86 -8.76 1.39 -4.40
C ALA A 86 -7.75 1.84 -5.48
N ALA A 87 -6.46 1.95 -5.12
CA ALA A 87 -5.40 2.32 -6.07
C ALA A 87 -5.12 1.23 -7.10
N ALA A 88 -5.19 -0.04 -6.71
CA ALA A 88 -5.05 -1.19 -7.61
C ALA A 88 -6.21 -1.24 -8.61
N SER A 89 -7.46 -1.10 -8.12
CA SER A 89 -8.66 -1.05 -8.97
C SER A 89 -8.61 0.13 -9.96
N ASP A 90 -8.20 1.32 -9.50
CA ASP A 90 -8.04 2.49 -10.36
C ASP A 90 -6.93 2.33 -11.42
N LEU A 91 -5.85 1.61 -11.09
CA LEU A 91 -4.81 1.26 -12.04
C LEU A 91 -5.29 0.22 -13.05
N GLU A 92 -5.97 -0.84 -12.61
CA GLU A 92 -6.56 -1.87 -13.46
C GLU A 92 -7.56 -1.29 -14.46
N ALA A 93 -8.51 -0.49 -13.99
CA ALA A 93 -9.49 0.17 -14.85
C ALA A 93 -8.81 1.07 -15.89
N PHE A 94 -7.71 1.74 -15.53
CA PHE A 94 -6.92 2.52 -16.46
C PHE A 94 -6.23 1.64 -17.50
N LEU A 95 -5.64 0.51 -17.09
CA LEU A 95 -5.01 -0.43 -18.01
C LEU A 95 -6.04 -1.03 -18.98
N ASP A 96 -7.23 -1.39 -18.53
CA ASP A 96 -8.27 -1.93 -19.41
C ASP A 96 -8.71 -0.93 -20.48
N ALA A 97 -8.75 0.36 -20.15
CA ALA A 97 -9.11 1.41 -21.09
C ALA A 97 -7.97 1.77 -22.06
N HIS A 98 -6.70 1.69 -21.64
CA HIS A 98 -5.58 2.34 -22.33
C HIS A 98 -4.40 1.43 -22.71
N ARG A 99 -4.40 0.14 -22.34
CA ARG A 99 -3.25 -0.76 -22.56
C ARG A 99 -2.86 -0.94 -24.04
N THR A 100 -3.79 -0.70 -24.95
CA THR A 100 -3.55 -0.79 -26.41
C THR A 100 -3.23 0.55 -27.05
N ASP A 101 -3.25 1.66 -26.29
CA ASP A 101 -2.99 2.98 -26.82
C ASP A 101 -1.51 3.11 -27.25
N GLU A 102 -1.29 3.84 -28.33
CA GLU A 102 0.05 4.19 -28.80
C GLU A 102 0.79 4.94 -27.69
N GLY A 103 1.98 4.47 -27.30
CA GLY A 103 2.75 5.01 -26.18
C GLY A 103 2.62 4.24 -24.87
N ILE A 104 1.54 3.47 -24.69
CA ILE A 104 1.37 2.55 -23.54
C ILE A 104 1.65 1.11 -23.96
N ALA A 105 1.16 0.70 -25.13
CA ALA A 105 1.34 -0.66 -25.64
C ALA A 105 2.84 -1.02 -25.73
N GLY A 106 3.24 -2.10 -25.05
CA GLY A 106 4.64 -2.55 -24.99
C GLY A 106 5.59 -1.65 -24.18
N SER A 107 5.06 -0.63 -23.48
CA SER A 107 5.88 0.24 -22.63
C SER A 107 6.37 -0.49 -21.37
N ALA A 108 7.52 -0.05 -20.84
CA ALA A 108 8.01 -0.52 -19.55
C ALA A 108 7.02 -0.22 -18.41
N ALA A 109 6.30 0.90 -18.51
CA ALA A 109 5.28 1.30 -17.54
C ALA A 109 4.11 0.30 -17.48
N LEU A 110 3.65 -0.20 -18.63
CA LEU A 110 2.59 -1.21 -18.68
C LEU A 110 3.03 -2.52 -18.03
N LYS A 111 4.26 -2.96 -18.33
CA LYS A 111 4.84 -4.17 -17.72
C LYS A 111 4.93 -4.02 -16.20
N GLU A 112 5.50 -2.91 -15.74
CA GLU A 112 5.64 -2.59 -14.32
C GLU A 112 4.28 -2.54 -13.60
N ALA A 113 3.26 -1.91 -14.19
CA ALA A 113 1.93 -1.86 -13.62
C ALA A 113 1.31 -3.26 -13.47
N THR A 114 1.48 -4.11 -14.49
CA THR A 114 0.94 -5.48 -14.49
C THR A 114 1.64 -6.34 -13.43
N GLU A 115 2.97 -6.26 -13.34
CA GLU A 115 3.75 -6.97 -12.32
C GLU A 115 3.38 -6.50 -10.91
N LEU A 116 3.17 -5.19 -10.71
CA LEU A 116 2.79 -4.63 -9.42
C LEU A 116 1.41 -5.10 -8.96
N ILE A 117 0.43 -5.14 -9.86
CA ILE A 117 -0.92 -5.66 -9.54
C ILE A 117 -0.86 -7.15 -9.22
N HIS A 118 -0.10 -7.93 -9.98
CA HIS A 118 0.05 -9.36 -9.71
C HIS A 118 0.67 -9.63 -8.35
N ALA A 119 1.81 -8.98 -8.06
CA ALA A 119 2.48 -9.11 -6.77
C ALA A 119 1.56 -8.76 -5.59
N LEU A 120 0.77 -7.69 -5.72
CA LEU A 120 -0.18 -7.31 -4.67
C LEU A 120 -1.30 -8.33 -4.46
N ARG A 121 -1.74 -9.01 -5.51
CA ARG A 121 -2.75 -10.07 -5.38
C ARG A 121 -2.16 -11.30 -4.72
N ASP A 122 -0.94 -11.68 -5.09
CA ASP A 122 -0.21 -12.77 -4.45
C ASP A 122 -0.04 -12.49 -2.95
N ASP A 123 0.42 -11.29 -2.58
CA ASP A 123 0.62 -10.88 -1.18
C ASP A 123 -0.69 -10.91 -0.37
N LEU A 124 -1.84 -10.55 -0.97
CA LEU A 124 -3.15 -10.58 -0.30
C LEU A 124 -3.72 -12.00 -0.18
N GLU A 125 -3.46 -12.87 -1.16
CA GLU A 125 -3.88 -14.29 -1.12
C GLU A 125 -3.08 -15.10 -0.09
N GLU A 126 -1.81 -14.75 0.16
CA GLU A 126 -0.99 -15.39 1.18
C GLU A 126 -1.48 -15.10 2.62
N GLU A 127 -1.96 -13.89 2.91
CA GLU A 127 -2.46 -13.51 4.25
C GLU A 127 -3.81 -14.18 4.60
N GLU A 128 -4.68 -14.49 3.64
CA GLU A 128 -5.92 -15.25 3.88
C GLU A 128 -5.66 -16.75 4.18
N GLY A 129 -4.47 -17.26 3.84
CA GLY A 129 -4.09 -18.66 4.04
C GLY A 129 -3.58 -19.00 5.44
N GLU A 130 -3.15 -18.01 6.22
CA GLU A 130 -2.52 -18.22 7.54
C GLU A 130 -3.50 -18.13 8.73
N ASP A 131 -4.70 -17.55 8.57
CA ASP A 131 -5.71 -17.43 9.63
C ASP A 131 -6.55 -18.71 9.85
N ALA A 132 -6.37 -19.76 9.04
CA ALA A 132 -7.13 -21.01 9.15
C ALA A 132 -6.51 -22.04 10.13
N GLY A 133 -5.50 -21.65 10.92
CA GLY A 133 -4.55 -22.60 11.49
C GLY A 133 -4.25 -22.51 12.99
N ASP A 134 -5.11 -21.95 13.85
CA ASP A 134 -4.94 -22.13 15.30
C ASP A 134 -6.27 -22.07 16.05
N GLY A 135 -6.96 -23.22 16.14
CA GLY A 135 -8.27 -23.31 16.78
C GLY A 135 -8.72 -24.75 17.04
N ALA A 136 -7.77 -25.66 17.27
CA ALA A 136 -8.07 -27.04 17.64
C ALA A 136 -7.19 -27.48 18.81
N ASP A 137 -7.42 -26.86 19.98
CA ASP A 137 -7.16 -27.51 21.26
C ASP A 137 -8.35 -27.25 22.17
N GLU A 138 -9.28 -28.20 22.24
CA GLU A 138 -9.93 -28.52 23.52
C GLU A 138 -10.02 -30.05 23.63
N MET A 139 -9.12 -30.58 24.45
CA MET A 139 -9.17 -31.91 25.04
C MET A 139 -10.56 -32.20 25.63
N GLU A 140 -11.22 -33.25 25.18
CA GLU A 140 -12.33 -33.89 25.92
C GLU A 140 -11.81 -35.21 26.55
N ASP A 141 -11.80 -35.20 27.89
CA ASP A 141 -11.70 -36.25 28.94
C ASP A 141 -11.13 -37.65 28.62
#